data_AF-A0A8S3WMB9-F1
#
_entry.id   AF-A0A8S3WMB9-F1
#
_cell.length_a   1.000
_cell.length_b   1.000
_cell.length_c   1.000
_cell.angle_alpha   90.00
_cell.angle_beta   90.00
_cell.angle_gamma   90.00
#
_symmetry.space_group_name_H-M   'P 1'
#
loop_
_entity.id
_entity.type
_entity.pdbx_description
1 polymer ?
#
loop_
_entity_poly.entity_id
_entity_poly.type
_entity_poly.pdbx_seq_one_letter_code
_entity_poly.pdbx_strand_id
1 'polypeptide(L)'
;MITHRICKEFPKEPLIGAFYGTEPSLIVQDQEIIKLMTTKDFYFFNSREVANYTEKEIFTQNLFFTHGDKWKVIRQNLTPLFTSAKMKNMYYLIKKCARTNEIISFFKKLLIGVYENRQYKPSKRNDFVDLVLNLKENQFVTGDSITNLKTGEGKKVHLELNDDMLISQCVMFFVAGYETAATKLSFTLYELAKNEKTQLKTIAVVDEYLHRHEGKIEFVYIQSSAPSPGSWLKITHYRQACI
;
A
#
# COMPACT_ATOMS: atom_id res chain seq x y z
N MET A 1 1.69 1.96 -22.49
CA MET A 1 2.79 1.27 -21.79
C MET A 1 3.38 0.23 -22.72
N ILE A 2 4.71 0.04 -22.75
CA ILE A 2 5.41 -0.81 -23.73
C ILE A 2 4.97 -2.28 -23.62
N THR A 3 4.86 -2.82 -22.40
CA THR A 3 4.38 -4.19 -22.14
C THR A 3 3.03 -4.47 -22.79
N HIS A 4 2.08 -3.53 -22.72
CA HIS A 4 0.76 -3.67 -23.35
C HIS A 4 0.83 -3.77 -24.88
N ARG A 5 1.80 -3.07 -25.51
CA ARG A 5 2.00 -3.16 -26.96
C ARG A 5 2.54 -4.52 -27.35
N ILE A 6 3.54 -5.01 -26.62
CA ILE A 6 4.12 -6.35 -26.81
C ILE A 6 3.04 -7.44 -26.64
N CYS A 7 2.22 -7.36 -25.59
CA CYS A 7 1.09 -8.27 -25.40
C CYS A 7 0.08 -8.23 -26.57
N LYS A 8 -0.19 -7.06 -27.14
CA LYS A 8 -1.07 -6.90 -28.32
C LYS A 8 -0.46 -7.47 -29.60
N GLU A 9 0.87 -7.51 -29.74
CA GLU A 9 1.57 -8.12 -30.88
C GLU A 9 1.51 -9.65 -30.84
N PHE A 10 1.53 -10.24 -29.64
CA PHE A 10 1.48 -11.69 -29.44
C PHE A 10 0.27 -12.12 -28.58
N PRO A 11 -0.98 -11.89 -29.05
CA PRO A 11 -2.18 -12.05 -28.22
C PRO A 11 -2.52 -13.51 -27.90
N LYS A 12 -1.96 -14.47 -28.64
CA LYS A 12 -2.19 -15.90 -28.46
C LYS A 12 -1.09 -16.59 -27.65
N GLU A 13 0.02 -15.90 -27.42
CA GLU A 13 1.18 -16.50 -26.75
C GLU A 13 1.02 -16.41 -25.24
N PRO A 14 1.05 -17.53 -24.50
CA PRO A 14 0.89 -17.53 -23.05
C PRO A 14 2.07 -16.86 -22.33
N LEU A 15 3.24 -16.83 -22.98
CA LEU A 15 4.50 -16.32 -22.47
C LEU A 15 5.23 -15.55 -23.59
N ILE A 16 5.75 -14.36 -23.27
CA ILE A 16 6.58 -13.58 -24.20
C ILE A 16 7.94 -13.31 -23.55
N GLY A 17 9.02 -13.67 -24.23
CA GLY A 17 10.37 -13.28 -23.85
C GLY A 17 10.64 -11.82 -24.21
N ALA A 18 11.18 -11.06 -23.26
CA ALA A 18 11.58 -9.67 -23.44
C ALA A 18 12.90 -9.40 -22.72
N PHE A 19 13.46 -8.22 -22.91
CA PHE A 19 14.58 -7.73 -22.11
C PHE A 19 14.14 -6.51 -21.30
N TYR A 20 14.46 -6.52 -20.01
CA TYR A 20 14.35 -5.35 -19.14
C TYR A 20 15.76 -4.82 -18.90
N GLY A 21 16.17 -3.80 -19.67
CA GLY A 21 17.58 -3.42 -19.75
C GLY A 21 18.41 -4.56 -20.35
N THR A 22 19.39 -5.06 -19.60
CA THR A 22 20.22 -6.21 -20.00
C THR A 22 19.72 -7.55 -19.45
N GLU A 23 18.66 -7.54 -18.64
CA GLU A 23 18.13 -8.72 -17.97
C GLU A 23 17.06 -9.38 -18.85
N PRO A 24 17.21 -10.67 -19.23
CA PRO A 24 16.13 -11.39 -19.89
C PRO A 24 14.94 -11.53 -18.92
N SER A 25 13.74 -11.26 -19.43
CA SER A 25 12.51 -11.18 -18.66
C SER A 25 11.40 -11.95 -19.36
N LEU A 26 10.49 -12.55 -18.59
CA LEU A 26 9.34 -13.28 -19.11
C LEU A 26 8.06 -12.52 -18.78
N ILE A 27 7.31 -12.14 -19.80
CA ILE A 27 5.99 -11.54 -19.66
C ILE A 27 4.97 -12.68 -19.71
N VAL A 28 4.30 -12.92 -18.58
CA VAL A 28 3.26 -13.96 -18.46
C VAL A 28 1.90 -13.35 -18.78
N GLN A 29 1.22 -13.88 -19.80
CA GLN A 29 -0.12 -13.44 -20.21
C GLN A 29 -1.21 -14.41 -19.78
N ASP A 30 -0.89 -15.69 -19.71
CA ASP A 30 -1.87 -16.73 -19.41
C ASP A 30 -2.40 -16.63 -17.97
N GLN A 31 -3.73 -16.60 -17.84
CA GLN A 31 -4.39 -16.42 -16.55
C GLN A 31 -4.18 -17.62 -15.61
N GLU A 32 -4.08 -18.83 -16.15
CA GLU A 32 -3.86 -20.03 -15.35
C GLU A 32 -2.43 -20.06 -14.80
N ILE A 33 -1.44 -19.69 -15.62
CA ILE A 33 -0.04 -19.55 -15.19
C ILE A 33 0.09 -18.44 -14.14
N ILE A 34 -0.51 -17.26 -14.36
CA ILE A 34 -0.50 -16.17 -13.37
C ILE A 34 -1.12 -16.63 -12.04
N LYS A 35 -2.26 -17.33 -12.11
CA LYS A 35 -2.92 -17.87 -10.92
C LYS A 35 -2.04 -18.90 -10.23
N LEU A 36 -1.38 -19.79 -10.97
CA LEU A 36 -0.48 -20.79 -10.44
C LEU A 36 0.70 -20.13 -9.70
N MET A 37 1.37 -19.17 -10.33
CA MET A 37 2.50 -18.43 -9.76
C MET A 37 2.12 -17.64 -8.51
N THR A 38 0.95 -16.98 -8.50
CA THR A 38 0.50 -16.14 -7.39
C THR A 38 -0.10 -16.93 -6.22
N THR A 39 -0.42 -18.21 -6.42
CA THR A 39 -1.04 -19.06 -5.39
C THR A 39 -0.19 -20.25 -4.99
N LYS A 40 0.00 -21.23 -5.89
CA LYS A 40 0.65 -22.51 -5.55
C LYS A 40 2.17 -22.40 -5.55
N ASP A 41 2.72 -21.72 -6.55
CA ASP A 41 4.17 -21.64 -6.76
C ASP A 41 4.76 -20.31 -6.28
N PHE A 42 4.03 -19.52 -5.47
CA PHE A 42 4.50 -18.23 -4.94
C PHE A 42 5.83 -18.35 -4.21
N TYR A 43 6.11 -19.50 -3.59
CA TYR A 43 7.42 -19.81 -2.99
C TYR A 43 8.59 -19.54 -3.95
N PHE A 44 8.43 -19.76 -5.26
CA PHE A 44 9.48 -19.51 -6.26
C PHE A 44 9.42 -18.09 -6.85
N PHE A 45 8.27 -17.41 -6.76
CA PHE A 45 8.01 -16.13 -7.43
C PHE A 45 7.81 -14.95 -6.47
N ASN A 46 8.37 -15.01 -5.26
CA ASN A 46 8.21 -13.97 -4.24
C ASN A 46 9.30 -12.88 -4.27
N SER A 47 10.31 -13.02 -5.15
CA SER A 47 11.37 -12.02 -5.29
C SER A 47 10.88 -10.74 -5.98
N ARG A 48 11.58 -9.63 -5.72
CA ARG A 48 11.28 -8.30 -6.29
C ARG A 48 12.51 -7.80 -7.04
N GLU A 49 12.33 -7.03 -8.11
CA GLU A 49 13.45 -6.58 -8.97
C GLU A 49 14.58 -5.87 -8.19
N VAL A 50 14.24 -5.03 -7.21
CA VAL A 50 15.23 -4.29 -6.39
C VAL A 50 15.65 -5.02 -5.12
N ALA A 51 15.18 -6.25 -4.90
CA ALA A 51 15.41 -7.04 -3.69
C ALA A 51 16.89 -7.16 -3.30
N ASN A 52 17.76 -7.35 -4.31
CA ASN A 52 19.20 -7.58 -4.14
C ASN A 52 19.97 -6.35 -3.62
N TYR A 53 19.35 -5.17 -3.63
CA TYR A 53 19.96 -3.91 -3.21
C TYR A 53 19.29 -3.30 -1.97
N THR A 54 18.33 -4.02 -1.38
CA THR A 54 17.50 -3.52 -0.27
C THR A 54 18.28 -3.15 0.99
N GLU A 55 19.48 -3.71 1.18
CA GLU A 55 20.30 -3.44 2.36
C GLU A 55 21.24 -2.24 2.18
N LYS A 56 21.41 -1.76 0.94
CA LYS A 56 22.34 -0.67 0.63
C LYS A 56 21.75 0.71 0.91
N GLU A 57 20.42 0.83 0.98
CA GLU A 57 19.71 2.10 1.11
C GLU A 57 18.65 2.03 2.20
N ILE A 58 18.56 3.06 3.04
CA ILE A 58 17.60 3.10 4.16
C ILE A 58 16.15 2.98 3.65
N PHE A 59 15.82 3.67 2.55
CA PHE A 59 14.48 3.68 1.96
C PHE A 59 14.06 2.36 1.31
N THR A 60 14.95 1.39 1.17
CA THR A 60 14.62 0.08 0.58
C THR A 60 14.47 -1.02 1.64
N GLN A 61 14.80 -0.74 2.90
CA GLN A 61 14.59 -1.64 4.04
C GLN A 61 13.15 -1.65 4.56
N ASN A 62 12.17 -1.86 3.67
CA ASN A 62 10.75 -1.91 4.05
C ASN A 62 9.95 -3.01 3.35
N LEU A 63 8.66 -3.13 3.72
CA LEU A 63 7.76 -4.16 3.21
C LEU A 63 7.60 -4.16 1.68
N PHE A 64 7.75 -3.01 1.02
CA PHE A 64 7.49 -2.88 -0.42
C PHE A 64 8.64 -3.40 -1.28
N PHE A 65 9.86 -3.43 -0.73
CA PHE A 65 11.06 -3.83 -1.46
C PHE A 65 11.71 -5.12 -0.94
N THR A 66 11.42 -5.52 0.31
CA THR A 66 11.86 -6.81 0.86
C THR A 66 11.16 -7.99 0.17
N HIS A 67 11.80 -9.17 0.23
CA HIS A 67 11.31 -10.43 -0.34
C HIS A 67 11.50 -11.59 0.64
N GLY A 68 11.06 -12.80 0.27
CA GLY A 68 11.30 -14.00 1.06
C GLY A 68 10.66 -13.97 2.45
N ASP A 69 11.30 -14.70 3.36
CA ASP A 69 10.90 -14.77 4.76
C ASP A 69 10.85 -13.38 5.41
N LYS A 70 11.79 -12.50 5.06
CA LYS A 70 11.84 -11.14 5.59
C LYS A 70 10.56 -10.37 5.27
N TRP A 71 10.12 -10.41 4.01
CA TRP A 71 8.85 -9.82 3.58
C TRP A 71 7.66 -10.43 4.32
N LYS A 72 7.61 -11.76 4.45
CA LYS A 72 6.48 -12.46 5.08
C LYS A 72 6.36 -12.08 6.57
N VAL A 73 7.46 -12.10 7.32
CA VAL A 73 7.47 -11.74 8.74
C VAL A 73 7.07 -10.27 8.94
N ILE A 74 7.64 -9.35 8.15
CA ILE A 74 7.26 -7.93 8.21
C ILE A 74 5.76 -7.78 7.93
N ARG A 75 5.24 -8.43 6.89
CA ARG A 75 3.82 -8.37 6.53
C ARG A 75 2.94 -8.89 7.66
N GLN A 76 3.29 -10.03 8.25
CA GLN A 76 2.54 -10.63 9.36
C GLN A 76 2.46 -9.68 10.57
N ASN A 77 3.54 -8.95 10.87
CA ASN A 77 3.60 -8.03 12.02
C ASN A 77 2.96 -6.66 11.72
N LEU A 78 2.96 -6.20 10.46
CA LEU A 78 2.37 -4.91 10.09
C LEU A 78 0.89 -4.97 9.69
N THR A 79 0.40 -6.11 9.17
CA THR A 79 -1.01 -6.26 8.78
C THR A 79 -2.00 -5.95 9.92
N PRO A 80 -1.76 -6.38 11.18
CA PRO A 80 -2.63 -6.05 12.30
C PRO A 80 -2.70 -4.55 12.63
N LEU A 81 -1.87 -3.71 12.02
CA LEU A 81 -1.88 -2.27 12.25
C LEU A 81 -2.97 -1.56 11.43
N PHE A 82 -3.49 -2.19 10.37
CA PHE A 82 -4.45 -1.61 9.43
C PHE A 82 -5.91 -1.99 9.70
N THR A 83 -6.28 -2.28 10.95
CA THR A 83 -7.68 -2.52 11.32
C THR A 83 -8.47 -1.21 11.28
N SER A 84 -9.80 -1.28 11.06
CA SER A 84 -10.67 -0.09 11.04
C SER A 84 -10.54 0.76 12.31
N ALA A 85 -10.41 0.13 13.48
CA ALA A 85 -10.22 0.81 14.75
C ALA A 85 -8.88 1.58 14.82
N LYS A 86 -7.78 0.97 14.37
CA LYS A 86 -6.46 1.61 14.35
C LYS A 86 -6.39 2.71 13.29
N MET A 87 -7.01 2.50 12.12
CA MET A 87 -7.13 3.53 11.08
C MET A 87 -7.94 4.74 11.56
N LYS A 88 -9.00 4.52 12.36
CA LYS A 88 -9.75 5.60 13.01
C LYS A 88 -8.85 6.44 13.93
N ASN A 89 -7.97 5.81 14.69
CA ASN A 89 -7.00 6.51 15.55
C ASN A 89 -5.97 7.32 14.74
N MET A 90 -5.72 6.97 13.48
CA MET A 90 -4.81 7.69 12.57
C MET A 90 -5.47 8.85 11.82
N TYR A 91 -6.80 8.98 11.86
CA TYR A 91 -7.54 9.98 11.09
C TYR A 91 -7.04 11.42 11.29
N TYR A 92 -6.61 11.77 12.51
CA TYR A 92 -6.09 13.11 12.79
C TYR A 92 -4.81 13.44 11.99
N LEU A 93 -3.94 12.44 11.75
CA LEU A 93 -2.75 12.61 10.94
C LEU A 93 -3.13 12.85 9.48
N ILE A 94 -4.07 12.06 8.95
CA ILE A 94 -4.59 12.24 7.58
C ILE A 94 -5.13 13.67 7.40
N LYS A 95 -5.93 14.16 8.35
CA LYS A 95 -6.46 15.53 8.34
C LYS A 95 -5.36 16.59 8.37
N LYS A 96 -4.28 16.37 9.13
CA LYS A 96 -3.13 17.28 9.20
C LYS A 96 -2.34 17.29 7.88
N CYS A 97 -2.22 16.14 7.22
CA CYS A 97 -1.47 16.00 5.97
C CYS A 97 -2.22 16.54 4.75
N ALA A 98 -3.56 16.46 4.74
CA ALA A 98 -4.39 17.01 3.68
C ALA A 98 -4.27 18.54 3.49
N ARG A 99 -3.60 19.24 4.41
CA ARG A 99 -3.46 20.70 4.42
C ARG A 99 -2.07 21.19 3.99
N THR A 100 -1.17 20.30 3.56
CA THR A 100 0.24 20.65 3.29
C THR A 100 0.64 20.28 1.87
N ASN A 101 1.34 21.18 1.17
CA ASN A 101 1.74 21.01 -0.23
C ASN A 101 3.16 20.41 -0.41
N GLU A 102 4.01 20.38 0.62
CA GLU A 102 5.39 19.86 0.55
C GLU A 102 5.57 18.55 1.31
N ILE A 103 5.19 17.46 0.66
CA ILE A 103 4.79 16.25 1.36
C ILE A 103 5.96 15.49 1.96
N ILE A 104 7.08 15.34 1.24
CA ILE A 104 8.21 14.52 1.69
C ILE A 104 8.97 15.22 2.83
N SER A 105 9.29 16.51 2.68
CA SER A 105 9.94 17.34 3.70
C SER A 105 9.06 17.45 4.94
N PHE A 106 7.76 17.68 4.75
CA PHE A 106 6.79 17.70 5.84
C PHE A 106 6.73 16.36 6.57
N PHE A 107 6.68 15.22 5.87
CA PHE A 107 6.57 13.92 6.53
C PHE A 107 7.81 13.55 7.31
N LYS A 108 9.00 13.81 6.76
CA LYS A 108 10.25 13.59 7.49
C LYS A 108 10.29 14.45 8.76
N LYS A 109 9.99 15.76 8.65
CA LYS A 109 9.92 16.67 9.80
C LYS A 109 8.82 16.29 10.79
N LEU A 110 7.66 15.82 10.31
CA LEU A 110 6.54 15.39 11.13
C LEU A 110 6.89 14.13 11.91
N LEU A 111 7.42 13.10 11.25
CA LEU A 111 7.81 11.86 11.91
C LEU A 111 8.93 12.10 12.90
N ILE A 112 10.01 12.79 12.50
CA ILE A 112 11.11 13.16 13.40
C ILE A 112 10.56 13.95 14.60
N GLY A 113 9.77 14.99 14.35
CA GLY A 113 9.17 15.77 15.44
C GLY A 113 8.22 14.95 16.32
N VAL A 114 7.52 13.95 15.78
CA VAL A 114 6.69 13.03 16.58
C VAL A 114 7.56 12.09 17.42
N TYR A 115 8.65 11.54 16.87
CA TYR A 115 9.60 10.71 17.61
C TYR A 115 10.30 11.50 18.72
N GLU A 116 10.81 12.70 18.41
CA GLU A 116 11.48 13.59 19.37
C GLU A 116 10.54 14.02 20.49
N ASN A 117 9.33 14.51 20.16
CA ASN A 117 8.34 14.91 21.17
C ASN A 117 7.89 13.76 22.07
N ARG A 118 7.96 12.52 21.58
CA ARG A 118 7.62 11.31 22.35
C ARG A 118 8.83 10.67 23.03
N GLN A 119 10.02 11.24 22.91
CA GLN A 119 11.29 10.63 23.35
C GLN A 119 11.43 9.17 22.90
N TYR A 120 10.99 8.86 21.67
CA TYR A 120 11.00 7.50 21.11
C TYR A 120 10.22 6.47 21.93
N LYS A 121 9.25 6.89 22.76
CA LYS A 121 8.38 6.00 23.54
C LYS A 121 6.96 5.95 22.98
N PRO A 122 6.27 4.79 23.06
CA PRO A 122 4.86 4.70 22.73
C PRO A 122 4.01 5.66 23.57
N SER A 123 3.03 6.29 22.93
CA SER A 123 2.04 7.16 23.59
C SER A 123 0.76 6.39 23.94
N LYS A 124 -0.14 7.02 24.70
CA LYS A 124 -1.47 6.46 25.01
C LYS A 124 -2.46 6.50 23.81
N ARG A 125 -2.06 7.02 22.65
CA ARG A 125 -2.95 7.16 21.48
C ARG A 125 -3.17 5.86 20.73
N ASN A 126 -2.23 4.92 20.80
CA ASN A 126 -2.26 3.68 20.01
C ASN A 126 -2.35 3.96 18.50
N ASP A 127 -1.54 4.90 18.00
CA ASP A 127 -1.43 5.22 16.57
C ASP A 127 -0.33 4.41 15.87
N PHE A 128 -0.19 4.55 14.55
CA PHE A 128 0.80 3.79 13.78
C PHE A 128 2.23 3.95 14.29
N VAL A 129 2.60 5.16 14.75
CA VAL A 129 3.93 5.41 15.29
C VAL A 129 4.10 4.70 16.63
N ASP A 130 3.08 4.72 17.50
CA ASP A 130 3.08 3.94 18.75
C ASP A 130 3.22 2.43 18.48
N LEU A 131 2.54 1.94 17.44
CA LEU A 131 2.57 0.53 17.05
C LEU A 131 3.95 0.13 16.48
N VAL A 132 4.57 0.98 15.67
CA VAL A 132 5.93 0.78 15.17
C VAL A 132 6.96 0.87 16.32
N LEU A 133 6.76 1.78 17.29
CA LEU A 133 7.60 1.88 18.49
C LEU A 133 7.45 0.66 19.41
N ASN A 134 6.24 0.13 19.59
CA ASN A 134 6.00 -1.10 20.35
C ASN A 134 6.70 -2.32 19.71
N LEU A 135 6.86 -2.34 18.39
CA LEU A 135 7.66 -3.39 17.73
C LEU A 135 9.14 -3.25 18.12
N LYS A 136 9.67 -2.04 18.26
CA LYS A 136 11.06 -1.78 18.66
C LYS A 136 11.41 -2.32 20.05
N GLU A 137 10.49 -2.24 21.01
CA GLU A 137 10.74 -2.73 22.38
C GLU A 137 11.13 -4.21 22.45
N ASN A 138 10.67 -5.02 21.48
CA ASN A 138 10.94 -6.45 21.45
C ASN A 138 12.30 -6.82 20.81
N GLN A 139 13.06 -5.84 20.29
CA GLN A 139 14.29 -5.96 19.47
C GLN A 139 14.16 -6.82 18.19
N PHE A 140 13.28 -7.82 18.20
CA PHE A 140 13.02 -8.77 17.14
C PHE A 140 11.53 -8.87 16.85
N VAL A 141 11.19 -9.06 15.58
CA VAL A 141 9.88 -9.54 15.16
C VAL A 141 9.97 -10.98 14.71
N THR A 142 9.04 -11.80 15.18
CA THR A 142 8.98 -13.22 14.84
C THR A 142 7.81 -13.46 13.90
N GLY A 143 7.99 -14.36 12.94
CA GLY A 143 6.93 -14.79 12.05
C GLY A 143 7.24 -16.13 11.39
N ASP A 144 6.35 -16.58 10.53
CA ASP A 144 6.51 -17.83 9.80
C ASP A 144 7.28 -17.60 8.50
N SER A 145 8.22 -18.50 8.18
CA SER A 145 8.89 -18.52 6.87
C SER A 145 7.90 -18.74 5.74
N ILE A 146 8.25 -18.34 4.51
CA ILE A 146 7.52 -18.78 3.33
C ILE A 146 7.68 -20.30 3.23
N THR A 147 6.56 -20.98 3.01
CA THR A 147 6.53 -22.44 2.94
C THR A 147 6.34 -22.85 1.48
N ASN A 148 7.05 -23.90 1.07
CA ASN A 148 6.75 -24.57 -0.19
C ASN A 148 5.57 -25.51 0.07
N LEU A 149 4.45 -25.30 -0.61
CA LEU A 149 3.23 -26.11 -0.45
C LEU A 149 3.44 -27.59 -0.78
N LYS A 150 4.51 -27.95 -1.51
CA LYS A 150 4.84 -29.33 -1.88
C LYS A 150 5.69 -30.04 -0.81
N THR A 151 6.48 -29.32 -0.01
CA THR A 151 7.34 -29.92 1.04
C THR A 151 6.81 -29.67 2.45
N GLY A 152 5.98 -28.65 2.66
CA GLY A 152 5.32 -28.38 3.94
C GLY A 152 6.23 -27.84 5.05
N GLU A 153 7.52 -27.63 4.80
CA GLU A 153 8.47 -27.16 5.80
C GLU A 153 8.28 -25.67 6.08
N GLY A 154 7.92 -25.34 7.32
CA GLY A 154 7.84 -23.98 7.84
C GLY A 154 8.68 -23.85 9.10
N LYS A 155 9.46 -22.77 9.19
CA LYS A 155 10.26 -22.43 10.37
C LYS A 155 9.85 -21.07 10.92
N LYS A 156 10.09 -20.86 12.21
CA LYS A 156 10.02 -19.51 12.79
C LYS A 156 11.25 -18.73 12.38
N VAL A 157 11.01 -17.50 11.93
CA VAL A 157 12.05 -16.56 11.50
C VAL A 157 12.02 -15.36 12.44
N HIS A 158 13.20 -15.02 12.96
CA HIS A 158 13.41 -13.86 13.82
C HIS A 158 14.14 -12.80 12.99
N LEU A 159 13.55 -11.61 12.91
CA LEU A 159 14.17 -10.45 12.27
C LEU A 159 14.49 -9.40 13.31
N GLU A 160 15.72 -8.93 13.33
CA GLU A 160 16.13 -7.77 14.12
C GLU A 160 15.52 -6.48 13.56
N LEU A 161 15.09 -5.59 14.45
CA LEU A 161 14.57 -4.28 14.10
C LEU A 161 15.61 -3.19 14.36
N ASN A 162 15.97 -2.45 13.33
CA ASN A 162 16.78 -1.23 13.43
C ASN A 162 15.93 0.03 13.15
N ASP A 163 16.44 1.19 13.55
CA ASP A 163 15.71 2.46 13.41
C ASP A 163 15.44 2.82 11.95
N ASP A 164 16.38 2.52 11.06
CA ASP A 164 16.27 2.75 9.62
C ASP A 164 15.09 1.98 9.01
N MET A 165 14.92 0.71 9.37
CA MET A 165 13.82 -0.14 8.93
C MET A 165 12.48 0.41 9.43
N LEU A 166 12.39 0.82 10.70
CA LEU A 166 11.16 1.40 11.26
C LEU A 166 10.77 2.70 10.56
N ILE A 167 11.73 3.60 10.35
CA ILE A 167 11.52 4.86 9.62
C ILE A 167 11.12 4.57 8.16
N SER A 168 11.80 3.62 7.51
CA SER A 168 11.53 3.19 6.13
C SER A 168 10.10 2.66 5.97
N GLN A 169 9.58 1.89 6.93
CA GLN A 169 8.16 1.50 6.93
C GLN A 169 7.26 2.74 6.99
N CYS A 170 7.45 3.62 7.96
CA CYS A 170 6.61 4.81 8.15
C CYS A 170 6.54 5.69 6.89
N VAL A 171 7.69 5.95 6.27
CA VAL A 171 7.77 6.77 5.06
C VAL A 171 7.11 6.06 3.87
N MET A 172 7.44 4.79 3.62
CA MET A 172 6.92 4.09 2.45
C MET A 172 5.42 3.80 2.52
N PHE A 173 4.88 3.45 3.70
CA PHE A 173 3.43 3.31 3.86
C PHE A 173 2.70 4.62 3.57
N PHE A 174 3.29 5.74 3.98
CA PHE A 174 2.72 7.04 3.67
C PHE A 174 2.78 7.33 2.16
N VAL A 175 3.94 7.19 1.51
CA VAL A 175 4.09 7.46 0.06
C VAL A 175 3.17 6.56 -0.77
N ALA A 176 3.18 5.24 -0.52
CA ALA A 176 2.36 4.29 -1.24
C ALA A 176 0.85 4.56 -1.07
N GLY A 177 0.43 4.94 0.14
CA GLY A 177 -0.96 5.33 0.43
C GLY A 177 -1.34 6.68 -0.18
N TYR A 178 -0.42 7.65 -0.16
CA TYR A 178 -0.65 9.00 -0.65
C TYR A 178 -0.74 9.04 -2.18
N GLU A 179 0.27 8.53 -2.89
CA GLU A 179 0.34 8.65 -4.35
C GLU A 179 -0.85 7.97 -5.04
N THR A 180 -1.21 6.77 -4.58
CA THR A 180 -2.35 6.03 -5.13
C THR A 180 -3.69 6.71 -4.84
N ALA A 181 -3.87 7.29 -3.64
CA ALA A 181 -5.08 8.03 -3.29
C ALA A 181 -5.18 9.37 -4.02
N ALA A 182 -4.08 10.14 -4.07
CA ALA A 182 -4.01 11.44 -4.74
C ALA A 182 -4.28 11.30 -6.24
N THR A 183 -3.69 10.29 -6.88
CA THR A 183 -3.94 9.99 -8.30
C THR A 183 -5.40 9.66 -8.56
N LYS A 184 -6.00 8.78 -7.73
CA LYS A 184 -7.43 8.45 -7.84
C LYS A 184 -8.32 9.68 -7.65
N LEU A 185 -8.02 10.52 -6.67
CA LEU A 185 -8.76 11.76 -6.42
C LEU A 185 -8.65 12.71 -7.61
N SER A 186 -7.44 12.91 -8.16
CA SER A 186 -7.20 13.76 -9.32
C SER A 186 -8.03 13.31 -10.53
N PHE A 187 -8.00 12.02 -10.87
CA PHE A 187 -8.83 11.48 -11.95
C PHE A 187 -10.32 11.59 -11.66
N THR A 188 -10.75 11.33 -10.42
CA THR A 188 -12.16 11.44 -10.03
C THR A 188 -12.65 12.89 -10.18
N LEU A 189 -11.88 13.86 -9.71
CA LEU A 189 -12.19 15.29 -9.84
C LEU A 189 -12.21 15.73 -11.30
N TYR A 190 -11.28 15.23 -12.12
CA TYR A 190 -11.27 15.49 -13.55
C TYR A 190 -12.52 14.97 -14.25
N GLU A 191 -12.94 13.73 -13.99
CA GLU A 191 -14.17 13.19 -14.58
C GLU A 191 -15.43 13.88 -14.05
N LEU A 192 -15.46 14.30 -12.78
CA LEU A 192 -16.54 15.12 -12.23
C LEU A 192 -16.62 16.49 -12.92
N ALA A 193 -15.48 17.16 -13.13
CA ALA A 193 -15.43 18.46 -13.79
C ALA A 193 -15.93 18.41 -15.24
N LYS A 194 -15.80 17.26 -15.92
CA LYS A 194 -16.34 17.05 -17.27
C LYS A 194 -17.84 16.75 -17.30
N ASN A 195 -18.47 16.51 -16.14
CA ASN A 195 -19.87 16.11 -16.05
C ASN A 195 -20.60 16.94 -14.98
N GLU A 196 -21.01 18.15 -15.37
CA GLU A 196 -21.69 19.13 -14.50
C GLU A 196 -22.89 18.54 -13.75
N LYS A 197 -23.72 17.73 -14.42
CA LYS A 197 -24.87 17.07 -13.78
C LYS A 197 -24.44 16.15 -12.63
N THR A 198 -23.36 15.39 -12.82
CA THR A 198 -22.83 14.50 -11.78
C THR A 198 -22.15 15.30 -10.68
N GLN A 199 -21.40 16.34 -11.05
CA GLN A 199 -20.75 17.25 -10.11
C GLN A 199 -21.76 17.92 -9.16
N LEU A 200 -22.83 18.52 -9.69
CA LEU A 200 -23.88 19.16 -8.89
C LEU A 200 -24.56 18.17 -7.94
N LYS A 201 -24.83 16.94 -8.40
CA LYS A 201 -25.38 15.88 -7.55
C LYS A 201 -24.41 15.50 -6.41
N THR A 202 -23.13 15.35 -6.72
CA THR A 202 -22.11 15.02 -5.70
C THR A 202 -21.97 16.14 -4.67
N ILE A 203 -21.99 17.41 -5.10
CA ILE A 203 -21.97 18.56 -4.20
C ILE A 203 -23.19 18.55 -3.28
N ALA A 204 -24.39 18.38 -3.82
CA ALA A 204 -25.61 18.34 -3.01
C ALA A 204 -25.59 17.23 -1.94
N VAL A 205 -25.05 16.05 -2.27
CA VAL A 205 -24.88 14.94 -1.30
C VAL A 205 -23.90 15.32 -0.18
N VAL A 206 -22.79 15.98 -0.52
CA VAL A 206 -21.79 16.43 0.48
C VAL A 206 -22.38 17.53 1.36
N ASP A 207 -23.11 18.49 0.78
CA ASP A 207 -23.74 19.59 1.51
C ASP A 207 -24.82 19.08 2.48
N GLU A 208 -25.67 18.15 2.02
CA GLU A 208 -26.67 17.49 2.86
C GLU A 208 -26.01 16.76 4.05
N TYR A 209 -24.89 16.07 3.80
CA TYR A 209 -24.13 15.41 4.85
C TYR A 209 -23.59 16.42 5.87
N LEU A 210 -22.90 17.46 5.40
CA LEU A 210 -22.31 18.49 6.27
C LEU A 210 -23.39 19.21 7.07
N HIS A 211 -24.54 19.49 6.47
CA HIS A 211 -25.67 20.11 7.17
C HIS A 211 -26.17 19.23 8.32
N ARG A 212 -26.37 17.93 8.08
CA ARG A 212 -26.82 16.96 9.11
C ARG A 212 -25.84 16.77 10.25
N HIS A 213 -24.57 17.04 10.05
CA HIS A 213 -23.49 16.76 11.02
C HIS A 213 -22.80 18.04 11.52
N GLU A 214 -23.45 19.21 11.40
CA GLU A 214 -22.90 20.49 11.88
C GLU A 214 -21.50 20.80 11.34
N GLY A 215 -21.21 20.42 10.09
CA GLY A 215 -19.92 20.59 9.45
C GLY A 215 -18.81 19.65 9.95
N LYS A 216 -19.13 18.65 10.78
CA LYS A 216 -18.16 17.68 11.30
C LYS A 216 -18.06 16.47 10.36
N ILE A 217 -16.83 16.11 10.01
CA ILE A 217 -16.52 14.91 9.22
C ILE A 217 -15.99 13.82 10.16
N GLU A 218 -16.75 12.75 10.33
CA GLU A 218 -16.39 11.61 11.18
C GLU A 218 -15.91 10.41 10.36
N PHE A 219 -14.89 9.72 10.87
CA PHE A 219 -14.25 8.57 10.20
C PHE A 219 -15.23 7.45 9.81
N VAL A 220 -16.25 7.20 10.64
CA VAL A 220 -17.23 6.11 10.42
C VAL A 220 -17.97 6.28 9.09
N TYR A 221 -18.22 7.51 8.67
CA TYR A 221 -18.94 7.81 7.43
C TYR A 221 -18.08 7.74 6.18
N ILE A 222 -16.77 8.00 6.29
CA ILE A 222 -15.81 7.79 5.20
C ILE A 222 -15.78 6.31 4.79
N GLN A 223 -15.97 5.41 5.76
CA GLN A 223 -15.96 3.97 5.52
C GLN A 223 -17.30 3.45 4.94
N SER A 224 -18.44 4.02 5.33
CA SER A 224 -19.76 3.60 4.84
C SER A 224 -20.13 4.16 3.47
N SER A 225 -19.51 5.28 3.05
CA SER A 225 -19.69 5.89 1.74
C SER A 225 -18.73 5.36 0.66
N ALA A 226 -17.78 4.49 1.03
CA ALA A 226 -17.00 3.73 0.07
C ALA A 226 -17.92 2.67 -0.61
N PRO A 227 -18.05 2.67 -1.94
CA PRO A 227 -18.76 1.61 -2.65
C PRO A 227 -18.23 0.24 -2.21
N SER A 228 -19.13 -0.75 -2.10
CA SER A 228 -18.75 -2.13 -1.81
C SER A 228 -17.64 -2.61 -2.77
N PRO A 229 -16.75 -3.53 -2.39
CA PRO A 229 -15.66 -4.00 -3.25
C PRO A 229 -16.11 -4.41 -4.67
N GLY A 230 -17.33 -4.93 -4.83
CA GLY A 230 -17.92 -5.30 -6.13
C GLY A 230 -18.34 -4.11 -7.01
N SER A 231 -18.50 -2.92 -6.44
CA SER A 231 -18.84 -1.69 -7.18
C SER A 231 -17.63 -1.11 -7.92
N TRP A 232 -16.43 -1.27 -7.35
CA TRP A 232 -15.17 -0.83 -7.95
C TRP A 232 -14.77 -1.69 -9.16
N LEU A 233 -15.12 -2.98 -9.15
CA LEU A 233 -14.95 -3.90 -10.30
C LEU A 233 -15.75 -3.49 -11.54
N LYS A 234 -16.90 -2.81 -11.37
CA LYS A 234 -17.71 -2.31 -12.51
C LYS A 234 -17.10 -1.07 -13.17
N ILE A 235 -16.40 -0.22 -12.41
CA ILE A 235 -15.72 0.96 -12.95
C ILE A 235 -14.45 0.57 -13.71
N THR A 236 -13.75 -0.50 -13.30
CA THR A 236 -12.62 -1.03 -14.07
C THR A 236 -13.05 -1.74 -15.36
N HIS A 237 -14.22 -2.38 -15.39
CA HIS A 237 -14.75 -2.99 -16.63
C HIS A 237 -15.09 -1.97 -17.73
N TYR A 238 -15.45 -0.73 -17.38
CA TYR A 238 -15.67 0.33 -18.38
C TYR A 238 -14.37 0.78 -19.08
N ARG A 239 -13.19 0.49 -18.51
CA ARG A 239 -11.89 0.82 -19.13
C ARG A 239 -11.40 -0.22 -20.15
N GLN A 240 -11.93 -1.44 -20.15
CA GLN A 240 -11.60 -2.45 -21.17
C GLN A 240 -12.41 -2.29 -22.46
N ALA A 241 -13.47 -1.47 -22.46
CA ALA A 241 -14.29 -1.22 -23.64
C ALA A 241 -13.87 0.03 -24.44
N CYS A 242 -12.92 0.84 -23.96
CA CYS A 242 -12.56 2.11 -24.59
C CYS A 242 -11.03 2.37 -24.73
N ILE A 243 -10.16 1.36 -24.64
CA ILE A 243 -8.70 1.45 -24.93
C ILE A 243 -8.19 0.19 -25.64
#